data_AF-A0A9D8IRR6-F1
#
_entry.id   AF-A0A9D8IRR6-F1
#
_cell.length_a   1.000
_cell.length_b   1.000
_cell.length_c   1.000
_cell.angle_alpha   90.00
_cell.angle_beta   90.00
_cell.angle_gamma   90.00
#
_symmetry.space_group_name_H-M   'P 1'
#
loop_
_entity.id
_entity.type
_entity.pdbx_description
1 polymer ?
#
loop_
_entity_poly.entity_id
_entity_poly.type
_entity_poly.pdbx_seq_one_letter_code
_entity_poly.pdbx_strand_id
1 'polypeptide(L)'
;MDDRSTTRRQRASRAACGADRFGLVAAALSGGQALPHRTNGCDAAGRGASRAPIRRRRRADLHRWHAADPAAGIDLAATGSAAHPRRCAAAAGAARTSRGIHAPASRRPVEPLARRGGARVIAKAIEGLLFRWLFIPLARHAPWASRRLRPLFASITWRLLPNRRRTLRETARVLLGSRPSPREIDSHGRRVLLHLQDFIADVATIDRRPIEALASRVKRFDGLDHLLAALRSGRGAILASAHLGSFESAVAALRRASSVPVHVLFARDRIRAFDRARTLARRHLGVVEHPV
;
A
#
# COMPACT_ATOMS: atom_id res chain seq x y z
N MET A 1 -54.28 27.12 -33.21
CA MET A 1 -54.61 27.33 -31.78
C MET A 1 -53.61 26.51 -30.98
N ASP A 2 -52.63 27.22 -30.41
CA ASP A 2 -51.41 26.68 -29.82
C ASP A 2 -51.65 25.96 -28.49
N ASP A 3 -51.10 24.75 -28.33
CA ASP A 3 -50.95 24.07 -27.05
C ASP A 3 -49.49 24.20 -26.57
N ARG A 4 -49.24 25.22 -25.74
CA ARG A 4 -47.98 25.46 -25.03
C ARG A 4 -48.21 25.28 -23.54
N SER A 5 -48.07 24.06 -23.01
CA SER A 5 -48.15 23.90 -21.55
C SER A 5 -47.42 22.73 -20.89
N THR A 6 -46.38 22.12 -21.49
CA THR A 6 -45.63 21.06 -20.77
C THR A 6 -44.14 21.02 -21.09
N THR A 7 -43.33 21.92 -20.52
CA THR A 7 -41.86 21.70 -20.44
C THR A 7 -41.09 22.54 -19.40
N ARG A 8 -41.74 23.11 -18.37
CA ARG A 8 -41.08 24.00 -17.39
C ARG A 8 -41.15 23.56 -15.92
N ARG A 9 -41.05 22.24 -15.64
CA ARG A 9 -41.04 21.69 -14.27
C ARG A 9 -40.00 20.58 -13.98
N GLN A 10 -38.90 20.50 -14.74
CA GLN A 10 -37.81 19.53 -14.46
C GLN A 10 -36.40 20.14 -14.34
N ARG A 11 -36.29 21.46 -14.10
CA ARG A 11 -35.01 22.13 -13.77
C ARG A 11 -35.10 22.84 -12.41
N ALA A 12 -35.30 22.10 -11.31
CA ALA A 12 -35.27 22.68 -9.96
C ALA A 12 -35.04 21.65 -8.82
N SER A 13 -34.26 20.57 -9.03
CA SER A 13 -34.02 19.58 -7.96
C SER A 13 -32.55 19.11 -7.81
N ARG A 14 -31.58 19.87 -8.30
CA ARG A 14 -30.14 19.60 -8.07
C ARG A 14 -29.38 20.85 -7.63
N ALA A 15 -29.74 21.39 -6.48
CA ALA A 15 -28.96 22.42 -5.79
C ALA A 15 -29.35 22.51 -4.30
N ALA A 16 -29.16 21.45 -3.52
CA ALA A 16 -29.12 21.52 -2.05
C ALA A 16 -28.71 20.16 -1.45
N CYS A 17 -27.42 19.96 -1.22
CA CYS A 17 -26.94 19.03 -0.19
C CYS A 17 -25.49 19.40 0.13
N GLY A 18 -25.34 20.52 0.85
CA GLY A 18 -24.07 21.01 1.35
C GLY A 18 -23.95 20.72 2.84
N ALA A 19 -22.79 20.17 3.20
CA ALA A 19 -22.09 20.32 4.48
C ALA A 19 -22.80 19.86 5.76
N ASP A 20 -22.58 18.59 6.10
CA ASP A 20 -22.58 18.16 7.50
C ASP A 20 -21.14 18.01 8.03
N ARG A 21 -20.85 18.90 8.99
CA ARG A 21 -20.28 18.62 10.32
C ARG A 21 -19.14 17.60 10.42
N PHE A 22 -17.93 18.11 10.66
CA PHE A 22 -16.99 17.50 11.61
C PHE A 22 -16.45 18.58 12.54
N GLY A 23 -17.07 18.67 13.73
CA GLY A 23 -16.48 19.33 14.88
C GLY A 23 -15.37 18.45 15.46
N LEU A 24 -14.19 19.03 15.62
CA LEU A 24 -13.07 18.43 16.32
C LEU A 24 -12.91 19.20 17.63
N VAL A 25 -13.34 18.60 18.74
CA VAL A 25 -12.97 19.07 20.09
C VAL A 25 -11.66 18.38 20.45
N ALA A 26 -10.63 19.18 20.68
CA ALA A 26 -9.37 18.76 21.28
C ALA A 26 -9.51 18.80 22.80
N ALA A 27 -9.03 17.74 23.47
CA ALA A 27 -8.76 17.75 24.90
C ALA A 27 -7.38 17.12 25.14
N ALA A 28 -6.69 17.71 26.09
CA ALA A 28 -5.25 17.75 26.25
C ALA A 28 -4.65 16.53 26.96
N LEU A 29 -3.35 16.38 26.72
CA LEU A 29 -2.38 15.56 27.45
C LEU A 29 -2.15 16.10 28.86
N SER A 30 -1.84 15.22 29.81
CA SER A 30 -0.92 15.37 30.95
C SER A 30 -0.92 14.04 31.73
N GLY A 31 0.16 13.43 32.20
CA GLY A 31 1.58 13.75 32.23
C GLY A 31 2.29 12.53 32.85
N GLY A 32 3.52 12.26 32.42
CA GLY A 32 4.33 11.16 32.95
C GLY A 32 5.79 11.59 32.98
N GLN A 33 6.32 11.62 34.19
CA GLN A 33 7.55 12.28 34.61
C GLN A 33 8.84 11.67 34.03
N ALA A 34 9.86 12.52 33.99
CA ALA A 34 11.25 12.21 33.65
C ALA A 34 12.03 11.60 34.83
N LEU A 35 13.12 10.90 34.51
CA LEU A 35 14.46 10.84 35.15
C LEU A 35 15.14 9.46 34.83
N PRO A 36 16.46 9.29 34.98
CA PRO A 36 17.53 10.04 34.34
C PRO A 36 18.59 9.13 33.67
N HIS A 37 19.55 9.81 33.04
CA HIS A 37 20.80 9.32 32.46
C HIS A 37 21.56 8.29 33.31
N ARG A 38 22.10 7.27 32.62
CA ARG A 38 23.33 6.58 33.03
C ARG A 38 24.34 6.59 31.89
N THR A 39 25.49 7.19 32.18
CA THR A 39 26.74 7.11 31.43
C THR A 39 27.46 5.79 31.72
N ASN A 40 28.34 5.40 30.79
CA ASN A 40 29.53 4.53 30.87
C ASN A 40 29.59 3.76 29.54
N GLY A 41 30.69 3.62 28.82
CA GLY A 41 32.08 4.02 29.02
C GLY A 41 32.80 3.57 27.74
N CYS A 42 33.84 4.30 27.35
CA CYS A 42 34.70 3.94 26.23
C CYS A 42 35.48 2.66 26.55
N ASP A 43 35.55 1.73 25.60
CA ASP A 43 36.71 0.87 25.44
C ASP A 43 37.00 0.70 23.94
N ALA A 44 38.24 1.01 23.59
CA ALA A 44 38.82 0.88 22.28
C ALA A 44 39.75 -0.33 22.27
N ALA A 45 39.58 -1.26 21.31
CA ALA A 45 40.68 -2.02 20.71
C ALA A 45 40.15 -2.98 19.63
N GLY A 46 40.99 -3.21 18.60
CA GLY A 46 41.11 -4.55 18.02
C GLY A 46 40.63 -4.72 16.59
N ARG A 47 41.58 -4.63 15.65
CA ARG A 47 41.48 -4.98 14.23
C ARG A 47 41.25 -6.49 14.05
N GLY A 48 40.58 -6.89 12.97
CA GLY A 48 40.55 -8.29 12.55
C GLY A 48 39.52 -8.63 11.47
N ALA A 49 39.69 -8.09 10.26
CA ALA A 49 38.89 -8.51 9.11
C ALA A 49 39.36 -9.89 8.61
N SER A 50 38.68 -10.95 9.01
CA SER A 50 38.83 -12.29 8.41
C SER A 50 37.56 -12.65 7.62
N ARG A 51 37.72 -12.80 6.29
CA ARG A 51 36.68 -13.27 5.38
C ARG A 51 36.52 -14.79 5.56
N ALA A 52 35.51 -15.20 6.32
CA ALA A 52 35.10 -16.59 6.39
C ALA A 52 34.27 -16.99 5.14
N PRO A 53 34.45 -18.20 4.60
CA PRO A 53 33.70 -18.67 3.43
C PRO A 53 32.24 -18.99 3.78
N ILE A 54 31.35 -18.71 2.84
CA ILE A 54 29.92 -19.01 2.89
C ILE A 54 29.73 -20.54 2.95
N ARG A 55 29.59 -21.08 4.16
CA ARG A 55 29.12 -22.46 4.38
C ARG A 55 27.63 -22.52 4.04
N ARG A 56 27.28 -23.40 3.09
CA ARG A 56 25.89 -23.83 2.82
C ARG A 56 25.27 -24.32 4.13
N ARG A 57 24.38 -23.54 4.74
CA ARG A 57 23.55 -24.01 5.86
C ARG A 57 22.56 -25.04 5.32
N ARG A 58 22.63 -26.26 5.89
CA ARG A 58 21.70 -27.36 5.65
C ARG A 58 20.27 -26.94 6.06
N ARG A 59 19.30 -27.51 5.34
CA ARG A 59 17.85 -27.32 5.39
C ARG A 59 17.15 -27.73 6.69
N ALA A 60 17.87 -27.92 7.80
CA ALA A 60 17.39 -28.65 8.98
C ALA A 60 16.80 -27.78 10.10
N ASP A 61 16.96 -26.45 10.08
CA ASP A 61 16.58 -25.59 11.22
C ASP A 61 15.20 -24.91 11.07
N LEU A 62 14.37 -25.31 10.10
CA LEU A 62 13.06 -24.67 9.85
C LEU A 62 11.88 -25.24 10.68
N HIS A 63 12.11 -26.24 11.55
CA HIS A 63 11.02 -26.97 12.23
C HIS A 63 10.87 -26.71 13.74
N ARG A 64 11.54 -25.72 14.33
CA ARG A 64 11.31 -25.35 15.73
C ARG A 64 10.76 -23.94 15.85
N TRP A 65 9.49 -23.76 15.47
CA TRP A 65 8.71 -22.59 15.82
C TRP A 65 7.84 -22.94 17.01
N HIS A 66 8.07 -22.28 18.14
CA HIS A 66 7.22 -22.40 19.31
C HIS A 66 5.79 -21.98 18.94
N ALA A 67 4.82 -22.85 19.22
CA ALA A 67 3.41 -22.50 19.21
C ALA A 67 3.23 -21.31 20.17
N ALA A 68 2.96 -20.13 19.61
CA ALA A 68 2.47 -19.02 20.41
C ALA A 68 1.09 -19.38 20.93
N ASP A 69 0.88 -19.14 22.23
CA ASP A 69 -0.39 -19.32 22.93
C ASP A 69 -1.53 -18.56 22.22
N PRO A 70 -2.60 -19.22 21.77
CA PRO A 70 -3.70 -18.58 21.02
C PRO A 70 -4.61 -17.68 21.89
N ALA A 71 -4.29 -17.44 23.17
CA ALA A 71 -5.18 -16.72 24.10
C ALA A 71 -5.29 -15.19 23.91
N ALA A 72 -4.55 -14.56 22.99
CA ALA A 72 -4.72 -13.13 22.69
C ALA A 72 -5.83 -12.91 21.65
N GLY A 73 -7.08 -13.09 22.09
CA GLY A 73 -8.29 -13.01 21.29
C GLY A 73 -8.41 -11.72 20.46
N ILE A 74 -8.60 -11.90 19.17
CA ILE A 74 -9.37 -10.94 18.37
C ILE A 74 -10.83 -11.24 18.70
N ASP A 75 -11.55 -10.24 19.17
CA ASP A 75 -13.00 -10.31 19.33
C ASP A 75 -13.61 -10.43 17.92
N LEU A 76 -13.80 -11.67 17.46
CA LEU A 76 -14.42 -12.00 16.16
C LEU A 76 -15.96 -12.02 16.25
N ALA A 77 -16.51 -11.59 17.38
CA ALA A 77 -17.95 -11.50 17.58
C ALA A 77 -18.52 -10.23 16.91
N ALA A 78 -19.04 -10.41 15.69
CA ALA A 78 -20.20 -9.70 15.10
C ALA A 78 -20.02 -9.46 13.59
N THR A 79 -20.07 -10.54 12.80
CA THR A 79 -20.70 -10.46 11.47
C THR A 79 -21.77 -11.53 11.39
N GLY A 80 -22.94 -11.19 11.94
CA GLY A 80 -24.16 -11.95 11.70
C GLY A 80 -24.51 -11.87 10.23
N SER A 81 -24.20 -12.91 9.47
CA SER A 81 -24.75 -13.15 8.14
C SER A 81 -25.70 -14.32 8.25
N ALA A 82 -26.96 -14.06 7.92
CA ALA A 82 -28.07 -15.00 8.00
C ALA A 82 -27.75 -16.35 7.35
N ALA A 83 -28.18 -17.40 8.04
CA ALA A 83 -28.07 -18.79 7.63
C ALA A 83 -28.71 -19.02 6.25
N HIS A 84 -27.92 -19.60 5.35
CA HIS A 84 -28.42 -20.21 4.12
C HIS A 84 -28.28 -21.73 4.26
N PRO A 85 -29.34 -22.52 4.09
CA PRO A 85 -29.26 -23.97 4.25
C PRO A 85 -28.40 -24.59 3.14
N ARG A 86 -27.35 -25.30 3.55
CA ARG A 86 -26.48 -26.08 2.66
C ARG A 86 -27.20 -27.36 2.24
N ARG A 87 -27.57 -27.46 0.96
CA ARG A 87 -27.77 -28.75 0.29
C ARG A 87 -26.41 -29.26 -0.20
N CYS A 88 -25.90 -30.31 0.43
CA CYS A 88 -24.80 -31.12 -0.10
C CYS A 88 -25.34 -32.00 -1.23
N ALA A 89 -25.11 -31.60 -2.48
CA ALA A 89 -25.20 -32.48 -3.63
C ALA A 89 -23.76 -32.81 -4.09
N ALA A 90 -23.38 -34.08 -3.96
CA ALA A 90 -22.18 -34.63 -4.53
C ALA A 90 -22.30 -34.59 -6.07
N ALA A 91 -21.57 -33.69 -6.71
CA ALA A 91 -21.43 -33.66 -8.17
C ALA A 91 -20.15 -34.39 -8.55
N ALA A 92 -20.34 -35.57 -9.15
CA ALA A 92 -19.32 -36.35 -9.82
C ALA A 92 -18.61 -35.50 -10.90
N GLY A 93 -17.30 -35.75 -11.03
CA GLY A 93 -16.39 -34.97 -11.87
C GLY A 93 -16.75 -34.95 -13.34
N ALA A 94 -16.99 -33.74 -13.86
CA ALA A 94 -16.79 -33.44 -15.27
C ALA A 94 -15.46 -32.71 -15.41
N ALA A 95 -14.50 -33.35 -16.08
CA ALA A 95 -13.23 -32.78 -16.48
C ALA A 95 -13.49 -31.53 -17.34
N ARG A 96 -13.45 -30.36 -16.70
CA ARG A 96 -13.60 -29.07 -17.37
C ARG A 96 -12.27 -28.77 -18.05
N THR A 97 -12.19 -29.09 -19.34
CA THR A 97 -11.08 -28.69 -20.21
C THR A 97 -10.88 -27.18 -20.05
N SER A 98 -9.70 -26.79 -19.61
CA SER A 98 -9.28 -25.40 -19.48
C SER A 98 -9.28 -24.78 -20.88
N ARG A 99 -10.35 -24.04 -21.21
CA ARG A 99 -10.33 -23.12 -22.35
C ARG A 99 -9.10 -22.24 -22.18
N GLY A 100 -8.16 -22.36 -23.12
CA GLY A 100 -6.89 -21.65 -23.10
C GLY A 100 -7.13 -20.17 -22.85
N ILE A 101 -6.40 -19.61 -21.88
CA ILE A 101 -6.27 -18.17 -21.72
C ILE A 101 -5.57 -17.70 -22.99
N HIS A 102 -6.34 -17.31 -24.01
CA HIS A 102 -5.82 -16.71 -25.21
C HIS A 102 -5.10 -15.42 -24.80
N ALA A 103 -3.77 -15.46 -24.85
CA ALA A 103 -2.95 -14.27 -24.70
C ALA A 103 -3.45 -13.23 -25.73
N PRO A 104 -3.79 -12.01 -25.31
CA PRO A 104 -4.28 -11.00 -26.23
C PRO A 104 -3.26 -10.79 -27.34
N ALA A 105 -3.74 -10.86 -28.59
CA ALA A 105 -2.95 -10.72 -29.81
C ALA A 105 -2.05 -9.48 -29.73
N SER A 106 -0.75 -9.72 -30.01
CA SER A 106 0.31 -8.76 -30.31
C SER A 106 0.13 -7.34 -29.76
N ARG A 107 0.69 -7.07 -28.58
CA ARG A 107 1.05 -5.70 -28.21
C ARG A 107 1.95 -5.15 -29.32
N ARG A 108 1.49 -4.13 -30.05
CA ARG A 108 2.32 -3.41 -31.00
C ARG A 108 3.63 -3.03 -30.30
N PRO A 109 4.81 -3.30 -30.90
CA PRO A 109 6.08 -2.89 -30.32
C PRO A 109 6.00 -1.39 -30.04
N VAL A 110 6.22 -1.01 -28.79
CA VAL A 110 6.24 0.39 -28.40
C VAL A 110 7.45 0.98 -29.10
N GLU A 111 7.19 1.71 -30.18
CA GLU A 111 8.22 2.36 -30.98
C GLU A 111 9.12 3.18 -30.04
N PRO A 112 10.43 2.91 -29.98
CA PRO A 112 11.33 3.60 -29.09
C PRO A 112 11.37 5.06 -29.51
N LEU A 113 10.64 5.92 -28.78
CA LEU A 113 10.57 7.37 -29.00
C LEU A 113 11.99 7.95 -29.04
N ALA A 114 12.50 8.11 -30.26
CA ALA A 114 13.79 8.69 -30.56
C ALA A 114 13.84 10.15 -30.07
N ARG A 115 14.94 10.47 -29.37
CA ARG A 115 15.52 11.80 -29.18
C ARG A 115 14.57 12.95 -28.79
N ARG A 116 14.20 13.00 -27.51
CA ARG A 116 14.03 14.28 -26.76
C ARG A 116 14.78 14.16 -25.43
N GLY A 117 16.11 14.28 -25.49
CA GLY A 117 17.03 13.96 -24.39
C GLY A 117 17.02 14.96 -23.24
N GLY A 118 17.11 16.27 -23.52
CA GLY A 118 17.34 17.29 -22.48
C GLY A 118 16.20 17.45 -21.46
N ALA A 119 14.98 17.68 -21.93
CA ALA A 119 13.83 17.91 -21.04
C ALA A 119 13.50 16.70 -20.14
N ARG A 120 13.78 15.47 -20.61
CA ARG A 120 13.58 14.25 -19.82
C ARG A 120 14.59 14.11 -18.69
N VAL A 121 15.83 14.55 -18.90
CA VAL A 121 16.88 14.50 -17.87
C VAL A 121 16.57 15.50 -16.77
N ILE A 122 16.20 16.73 -17.13
CA ILE A 122 15.84 17.79 -16.17
C ILE A 122 14.61 17.37 -15.34
N ALA A 123 13.55 16.85 -15.98
CA ALA A 123 12.36 16.39 -15.26
C ALA A 123 12.66 15.24 -14.28
N LYS A 124 13.53 14.30 -14.66
CA LYS A 124 13.99 13.21 -13.77
C LYS A 124 14.84 13.73 -12.62
N ALA A 125 15.70 14.72 -12.87
CA ALA A 125 16.50 15.35 -11.84
C ALA A 125 15.62 16.09 -10.82
N ILE A 126 14.62 16.85 -11.30
CA ILE A 126 13.63 17.54 -10.45
C ILE A 126 12.82 16.52 -9.64
N GLU A 127 12.33 15.43 -10.25
CA GLU A 127 11.62 14.36 -9.54
C GLU A 127 12.49 13.76 -8.44
N GLY A 128 13.74 13.38 -8.77
CA GLY A 128 14.68 12.85 -7.79
C GLY A 128 15.02 13.83 -6.68
N LEU A 129 15.19 15.12 -6.99
CA LEU A 129 15.53 16.17 -6.02
C LEU A 129 14.36 16.42 -5.06
N LEU A 130 13.15 16.63 -5.58
CA LEU A 130 11.95 16.89 -4.79
C LEU A 130 11.62 15.71 -3.87
N PHE A 131 11.70 14.48 -4.36
CA PHE A 131 11.40 13.32 -3.53
C PHE A 131 12.50 13.05 -2.49
N ARG A 132 13.78 13.11 -2.90
CA ARG A 132 14.89 12.72 -2.04
C ARG A 132 15.18 13.72 -0.93
N TRP A 133 15.18 15.02 -1.25
CA TRP A 133 15.65 16.04 -0.31
C TRP A 133 14.53 16.77 0.41
N LEU A 134 13.33 16.81 -0.16
CA LEU A 134 12.21 17.53 0.43
C LEU A 134 11.15 16.59 0.98
N PHE A 135 10.52 15.77 0.13
CA PHE A 135 9.31 15.06 0.53
C PHE A 135 9.53 13.96 1.58
N ILE A 136 10.52 13.08 1.39
CA ILE A 136 10.77 11.98 2.34
C ILE A 136 11.23 12.49 3.71
N PRO A 137 12.22 13.40 3.82
CA PRO A 137 12.58 13.98 5.11
C PRO A 137 11.40 14.71 5.77
N LEU A 138 10.66 15.52 5.01
CA LEU A 138 9.48 16.22 5.51
C LEU A 138 8.42 15.24 6.04
N ALA A 139 8.12 14.17 5.31
CA ALA A 139 7.17 13.16 5.76
C ALA A 139 7.64 12.43 7.02
N ARG A 140 8.94 12.18 7.15
CA ARG A 140 9.52 11.48 8.30
C ARG A 140 9.59 12.34 9.57
N HIS A 141 9.96 13.61 9.42
CA HIS A 141 10.23 14.50 10.56
C HIS A 141 9.05 15.42 10.91
N ALA A 142 8.25 15.80 9.93
CA ALA A 142 7.06 16.65 10.10
C ALA A 142 5.87 16.09 9.31
N PRO A 143 5.33 14.91 9.68
CA PRO A 143 4.25 14.26 8.94
C PRO A 143 2.98 15.12 8.83
N TRP A 144 2.72 16.01 9.80
CA TRP A 144 1.63 16.97 9.72
C TRP A 144 1.84 17.98 8.58
N ALA A 145 3.05 18.48 8.39
CA ALA A 145 3.40 19.45 7.35
C ALA A 145 3.35 18.79 5.97
N SER A 146 3.88 17.57 5.85
CA SER A 146 3.78 16.77 4.63
C SER A 146 2.32 16.58 4.19
N ARG A 147 1.41 16.23 5.12
CA ARG A 147 -0.02 16.11 4.83
C ARG A 147 -0.66 17.42 4.37
N ARG A 148 -0.28 18.56 4.97
CA ARG A 148 -0.79 19.90 4.60
C ARG A 148 -0.30 20.35 3.22
N LEU A 149 0.97 20.10 2.91
CA LEU A 149 1.60 20.49 1.63
C LEU A 149 1.30 19.51 0.48
N ARG A 150 0.66 18.38 0.78
CA ARG A 150 0.33 17.33 -0.19
C ARG A 150 -0.41 17.85 -1.45
N PRO A 151 -1.49 18.65 -1.37
CA PRO A 151 -2.19 19.14 -2.57
C PRO A 151 -1.30 20.00 -3.46
N LEU A 152 -0.39 20.78 -2.87
CA LEU A 152 0.60 21.57 -3.58
C LEU A 152 1.59 20.66 -4.32
N PHE A 153 2.16 19.67 -3.63
CA PHE A 153 3.08 18.73 -4.26
C PHE A 153 2.41 17.96 -5.41
N ALA A 154 1.19 17.44 -5.21
CA ALA A 154 0.47 16.75 -6.28
C ALA A 154 0.21 17.67 -7.49
N SER A 155 -0.11 18.94 -7.23
CA SER A 155 -0.31 19.94 -8.29
C SER A 155 0.99 20.24 -9.06
N ILE A 156 2.10 20.41 -8.36
CA ILE A 156 3.43 20.60 -8.95
C ILE A 156 3.82 19.36 -9.79
N THR A 157 3.70 18.16 -9.22
CA THR A 157 3.97 16.89 -9.92
C THR A 157 3.11 16.76 -11.18
N TRP A 158 1.81 17.05 -11.07
CA TRP A 158 0.89 16.99 -12.22
C TRP A 158 1.27 17.94 -13.35
N ARG A 159 1.75 19.14 -13.01
CA ARG A 159 2.17 20.15 -14.00
C ARG A 159 3.52 19.81 -14.63
N LEU A 160 4.52 19.50 -13.79
CA LEU A 160 5.92 19.37 -14.19
C LEU A 160 6.32 17.99 -14.76
N LEU A 161 5.57 16.92 -14.47
CA LEU A 161 5.90 15.57 -14.94
C LEU A 161 4.92 15.09 -16.02
N PRO A 162 5.08 15.52 -17.29
CA PRO A 162 4.16 15.18 -18.37
C PRO A 162 4.08 13.68 -18.66
N ASN A 163 5.17 12.94 -18.44
CA ASN A 163 5.19 11.49 -18.61
C ASN A 163 4.31 10.79 -17.57
N ARG A 164 4.40 11.19 -16.29
CA ARG A 164 3.53 10.67 -15.22
C ARG A 164 2.06 10.99 -15.50
N ARG A 165 1.79 12.25 -15.89
CA ARG A 165 0.45 12.68 -16.31
C ARG A 165 -0.08 11.81 -17.45
N ARG A 166 0.70 11.59 -18.51
CA ARG A 166 0.31 10.74 -19.64
C ARG A 166 -0.04 9.32 -19.20
N THR A 167 0.84 8.66 -18.45
CA THR A 167 0.60 7.29 -17.96
C THR A 167 -0.67 7.22 -17.10
N LEU A 168 -0.85 8.17 -16.17
CA LEU A 168 -2.05 8.18 -15.33
C LEU A 168 -3.34 8.43 -16.12
N ARG A 169 -3.28 9.25 -17.19
CA ARG A 169 -4.42 9.44 -18.10
C ARG A 169 -4.75 8.16 -18.87
N GLU A 170 -3.73 7.45 -19.36
CA GLU A 170 -3.90 6.16 -20.05
C GLU A 170 -4.51 5.11 -19.12
N THR A 171 -3.98 4.97 -17.90
CA THR A 171 -4.57 4.10 -16.86
C THR A 171 -6.01 4.49 -16.54
N ALA A 172 -6.30 5.79 -16.38
CA ALA A 172 -7.65 6.25 -16.07
C ALA A 172 -8.65 5.93 -17.19
N ARG A 173 -8.25 6.02 -18.47
CA ARG A 173 -9.13 5.63 -19.60
C ARG A 173 -9.51 4.15 -19.55
N VAL A 174 -8.55 3.29 -19.20
CA VAL A 174 -8.81 1.84 -19.06
C VAL A 174 -9.72 1.57 -17.87
N LEU A 175 -9.47 2.20 -16.72
CA LEU A 175 -10.22 1.93 -15.48
C LEU A 175 -11.63 2.54 -15.46
N LEU A 176 -11.82 3.71 -16.05
CA LEU A 176 -13.12 4.41 -16.03
C LEU A 176 -14.08 3.94 -17.13
N GLY A 177 -13.63 3.08 -18.05
CA GLY A 177 -14.49 2.45 -19.05
C GLY A 177 -14.91 3.38 -20.19
N SER A 178 -16.17 3.29 -20.60
CA SER A 178 -16.55 3.49 -22.00
C SER A 178 -16.29 4.89 -22.55
N ARG A 179 -16.49 5.96 -21.78
CA ARG A 179 -16.31 7.36 -22.27
C ARG A 179 -16.06 8.37 -21.13
N PRO A 180 -14.98 8.24 -20.32
CA PRO A 180 -14.69 9.25 -19.31
C PRO A 180 -14.36 10.59 -19.95
N SER A 181 -14.92 11.66 -19.42
CA SER A 181 -14.59 13.02 -19.85
C SER A 181 -13.12 13.35 -19.55
N PRO A 182 -12.51 14.30 -20.27
CA PRO A 182 -11.15 14.75 -19.98
C PRO A 182 -10.96 15.23 -18.52
N ARG A 183 -12.01 15.82 -17.93
CA ARG A 183 -12.00 16.27 -16.53
C ARG A 183 -11.97 15.11 -15.55
N GLU A 184 -12.74 14.04 -15.79
CA GLU A 184 -12.73 12.85 -14.94
C GLU A 184 -11.40 12.11 -14.99
N ILE A 185 -10.82 11.99 -16.18
CA ILE A 185 -9.48 11.43 -16.40
C ILE A 185 -8.43 12.20 -15.59
N ASP A 186 -8.41 13.53 -15.68
CA ASP A 186 -7.45 14.37 -14.97
C ASP A 186 -7.67 14.35 -13.46
N SER A 187 -8.93 14.38 -13.03
CA SER A 187 -9.33 14.29 -11.64
C SER A 187 -8.89 12.95 -11.03
N HIS A 188 -9.07 11.85 -11.75
CA HIS A 188 -8.59 10.53 -11.35
C HIS A 188 -7.05 10.51 -11.21
N GLY A 189 -6.32 10.99 -12.22
CA GLY A 189 -4.86 11.01 -12.17
C GLY A 189 -4.32 11.84 -10.99
N ARG A 190 -4.92 12.99 -10.69
CA ARG A 190 -4.54 13.80 -9.52
C ARG A 190 -4.85 13.09 -8.19
N ARG A 191 -6.00 12.42 -8.08
CA ARG A 191 -6.33 11.59 -6.89
C ARG A 191 -5.32 10.46 -6.69
N VAL A 192 -4.87 9.79 -7.75
CA VAL A 192 -3.83 8.76 -7.65
C VAL A 192 -2.51 9.34 -7.12
N LEU A 193 -2.10 10.54 -7.58
CA LEU A 193 -0.90 11.20 -7.04
C LEU A 193 -1.04 11.55 -5.55
N LEU A 194 -2.22 11.99 -5.13
CA LEU A 194 -2.52 12.27 -3.73
C LEU A 194 -2.43 10.99 -2.86
N HIS A 195 -2.95 9.86 -3.34
CA HIS A 195 -2.83 8.57 -2.65
C HIS A 195 -1.40 8.06 -2.63
N LEU A 196 -0.64 8.24 -3.72
CA LEU A 196 0.78 7.89 -3.76
C LEU A 196 1.57 8.66 -2.69
N GLN A 197 1.26 9.95 -2.49
CA GLN A 197 1.91 10.76 -1.47
C GLN A 197 1.53 10.32 -0.05
N ASP A 198 0.27 9.94 0.19
CA ASP A 198 -0.14 9.35 1.48
C ASP A 198 0.64 8.06 1.75
N PHE A 199 0.73 7.18 0.75
CA PHE A 199 1.49 5.94 0.84
C PHE A 199 2.97 6.18 1.17
N ILE A 200 3.63 7.11 0.47
CA ILE A 200 5.04 7.42 0.73
C ILE A 200 5.21 8.00 2.15
N ALA A 201 4.28 8.84 2.61
CA ALA A 201 4.33 9.39 3.95
C ALA A 201 4.11 8.32 5.04
N ASP A 202 3.23 7.36 4.79
CA ASP A 202 3.06 6.20 5.67
C ASP A 202 4.34 5.38 5.72
N VAL A 203 4.92 4.99 4.56
CA VAL A 203 6.20 4.25 4.51
C VAL A 203 7.31 4.97 5.27
N ALA A 204 7.39 6.29 5.16
CA ALA A 204 8.41 7.09 5.84
C ALA A 204 8.29 7.10 7.38
N THR A 205 7.14 6.68 7.92
CA THR A 205 6.81 6.76 9.35
C THR A 205 6.45 5.42 10.01
N ILE A 206 6.31 4.34 9.24
CA ILE A 206 5.89 3.02 9.73
C ILE A 206 6.87 2.44 10.76
N ASP A 207 8.18 2.61 10.57
CA ASP A 207 9.22 2.14 11.49
C ASP A 207 9.18 2.80 12.87
N ARG A 208 8.37 3.86 13.04
CA ARG A 208 8.19 4.60 14.31
C ARG A 208 6.82 4.34 14.95
N ARG A 209 6.00 3.46 14.37
CA ARG A 209 4.65 3.14 14.87
C ARG A 209 4.65 1.73 15.48
N PRO A 210 4.00 1.52 16.63
CA PRO A 210 3.75 0.17 17.14
C PRO A 210 3.02 -0.69 16.10
N ILE A 211 3.37 -1.97 16.03
CA ILE A 211 2.78 -2.90 15.06
C ILE A 211 1.26 -3.01 15.29
N GLU A 212 0.83 -2.95 16.53
CA GLU A 212 -0.58 -3.01 16.97
C GLU A 212 -1.36 -1.81 16.42
N ALA A 213 -0.75 -0.62 16.42
CA ALA A 213 -1.34 0.59 15.87
C ALA A 213 -1.42 0.57 14.33
N LEU A 214 -0.56 -0.20 13.67
CA LEU A 214 -0.65 -0.44 12.23
C LEU A 214 -1.73 -1.47 11.91
N ALA A 215 -1.79 -2.56 12.69
CA ALA A 215 -2.78 -3.61 12.55
C ALA A 215 -4.21 -3.08 12.77
N SER A 216 -4.42 -2.19 13.75
CA SER A 216 -5.73 -1.61 14.05
C SER A 216 -6.30 -0.71 12.95
N ARG A 217 -5.49 -0.33 11.94
CA ARG A 217 -5.97 0.38 10.75
C ARG A 217 -6.82 -0.51 9.84
N VAL A 218 -6.64 -1.83 9.93
CA VAL A 218 -7.42 -2.81 9.19
C VAL A 218 -8.65 -3.15 10.02
N LYS A 219 -9.79 -2.54 9.67
CA LYS A 219 -11.06 -2.78 10.37
C LYS A 219 -11.68 -4.15 10.10
N ARG A 220 -11.42 -4.70 8.90
CA ARG A 220 -12.02 -5.93 8.40
C ARG A 220 -11.06 -6.63 7.46
N PHE A 221 -11.01 -7.96 7.57
CA PHE A 221 -10.20 -8.83 6.71
C PHE A 221 -11.12 -9.87 6.06
N ASP A 222 -11.55 -9.62 4.83
CA ASP A 222 -12.38 -10.56 4.08
C ASP A 222 -11.53 -11.72 3.53
N GLY A 223 -12.00 -12.95 3.72
CA GLY A 223 -11.32 -14.17 3.27
C GLY A 223 -10.14 -14.64 4.12
N LEU A 224 -10.00 -14.13 5.36
CA LEU A 224 -8.94 -14.57 6.29
C LEU A 224 -9.04 -16.07 6.61
N ASP A 225 -10.26 -16.59 6.70
CA ASP A 225 -10.57 -18.00 6.92
C ASP A 225 -9.99 -18.91 5.83
N HIS A 226 -10.02 -18.50 4.57
CA HIS A 226 -9.39 -19.23 3.46
C HIS A 226 -7.87 -19.32 3.64
N LEU A 227 -7.25 -18.22 4.05
CA LEU A 227 -5.82 -18.19 4.33
C LEU A 227 -5.46 -19.10 5.52
N LEU A 228 -6.19 -18.99 6.62
CA LEU A 228 -5.96 -19.83 7.79
C LEU A 228 -6.18 -21.32 7.48
N ALA A 229 -7.17 -21.66 6.66
CA ALA A 229 -7.39 -23.03 6.20
C ALA A 229 -6.22 -23.57 5.37
N ALA A 230 -5.68 -22.78 4.43
CA ALA A 230 -4.51 -23.16 3.64
C ALA A 230 -3.25 -23.32 4.50
N LEU A 231 -3.07 -22.46 5.51
CA LEU A 231 -1.97 -22.58 6.47
C LEU A 231 -2.10 -23.84 7.34
N ARG A 232 -3.30 -24.13 7.87
CA ARG A 232 -3.56 -25.35 8.65
C ARG A 232 -3.32 -26.64 7.88
N SER A 233 -3.49 -26.63 6.56
CA SER A 233 -3.20 -27.81 5.74
C SER A 233 -1.70 -28.05 5.50
N GLY A 234 -0.81 -27.24 6.07
CA GLY A 234 0.65 -27.39 5.95
C GLY A 234 1.22 -27.04 4.57
N ARG A 235 0.41 -26.49 3.64
CA ARG A 235 0.83 -26.19 2.27
C ARG A 235 1.44 -24.79 2.10
N GLY A 236 1.32 -23.95 3.12
CA GLY A 236 1.59 -22.52 3.02
C GLY A 236 0.56 -21.80 2.15
N ALA A 237 0.79 -20.52 1.89
CA ALA A 237 -0.07 -19.71 1.04
C ALA A 237 0.73 -18.70 0.23
N ILE A 238 0.30 -18.43 -1.00
CA ILE A 238 0.81 -17.35 -1.83
C ILE A 238 -0.24 -16.25 -1.86
N LEU A 239 0.14 -15.08 -1.36
CA LEU A 239 -0.70 -13.89 -1.39
C LEU A 239 -0.25 -12.99 -2.54
N ALA A 240 -1.14 -12.77 -3.51
CA ALA A 240 -0.92 -11.83 -4.60
C ALA A 240 -1.66 -10.52 -4.29
N SER A 241 -0.95 -9.38 -4.39
CA SER A 241 -1.53 -8.07 -4.15
C SER A 241 -1.22 -7.12 -5.31
N ALA A 242 -2.20 -6.29 -5.65
CA ALA A 242 -1.96 -5.09 -6.44
C ALA A 242 -1.30 -4.01 -5.56
N HIS A 243 -0.67 -3.01 -6.19
CA HIS A 243 -0.13 -1.83 -5.50
C HIS A 243 -1.27 -0.87 -5.12
N LEU A 244 -2.15 -1.32 -4.22
CA LEU A 244 -3.33 -0.59 -3.76
C LEU A 244 -3.31 -0.53 -2.23
N GLY A 245 -3.47 0.67 -1.68
CA GLY A 245 -3.53 0.89 -0.24
C GLY A 245 -2.20 0.75 0.50
N SER A 246 -2.27 0.53 1.82
CA SER A 246 -1.11 0.35 2.69
C SER A 246 -0.80 -1.14 2.86
N PHE A 247 0.20 -1.60 2.12
CA PHE A 247 0.72 -2.98 2.23
C PHE A 247 1.15 -3.30 3.67
N GLU A 248 1.80 -2.35 4.31
CA GLU A 248 2.38 -2.51 5.64
C GLU A 248 1.32 -2.68 6.74
N SER A 249 0.20 -1.96 6.64
CA SER A 249 -0.93 -2.15 7.56
C SER A 249 -1.58 -3.53 7.38
N ALA A 250 -1.71 -4.00 6.13
CA ALA A 250 -2.22 -5.33 5.83
C ALA A 250 -1.31 -6.44 6.38
N VAL A 251 0.02 -6.29 6.23
CA VAL A 251 0.99 -7.23 6.81
C VAL A 251 0.95 -7.23 8.33
N ALA A 252 0.86 -6.05 8.98
CA ALA A 252 0.74 -5.96 10.44
C ALA A 252 -0.49 -6.72 10.94
N ALA A 253 -1.65 -6.50 10.30
CA ALA A 253 -2.88 -7.21 10.62
C ALA A 253 -2.77 -8.73 10.37
N LEU A 254 -2.15 -9.14 9.25
CA LEU A 254 -1.95 -10.54 8.93
C LEU A 254 -1.06 -11.26 9.94
N ARG A 255 0.04 -10.62 10.36
CA ARG A 255 0.95 -11.17 11.36
C ARG A 255 0.25 -11.35 12.70
N ARG A 256 -0.59 -10.38 13.10
CA ARG A 256 -1.42 -10.50 14.29
C ARG A 256 -2.40 -11.68 14.20
N ALA A 257 -2.94 -11.95 13.00
CA ALA A 257 -3.97 -12.98 12.82
C ALA A 257 -3.44 -14.42 12.68
N SER A 258 -2.21 -14.61 12.18
CA SER A 258 -1.70 -15.95 11.84
C SER A 258 -0.39 -16.35 12.52
N SER A 259 0.36 -15.40 13.08
CA SER A 259 1.71 -15.63 13.62
C SER A 259 2.73 -16.23 12.61
N VAL A 260 2.37 -16.36 11.34
CA VAL A 260 3.22 -16.94 10.30
C VAL A 260 4.18 -15.89 9.73
N PRO A 261 5.46 -16.24 9.46
CA PRO A 261 6.40 -15.36 8.77
C PRO A 261 5.89 -14.95 7.37
N VAL A 262 6.03 -13.66 7.04
CA VAL A 262 5.66 -13.14 5.72
C VAL A 262 6.92 -12.93 4.89
N HIS A 263 6.97 -13.58 3.73
CA HIS A 263 8.05 -13.44 2.76
C HIS A 263 7.57 -12.60 1.57
N VAL A 264 8.42 -11.69 1.08
CA VAL A 264 8.07 -10.78 -0.03
C VAL A 264 9.17 -10.80 -1.07
N LEU A 265 8.78 -11.04 -2.33
CA LEU A 265 9.64 -10.76 -3.48
C LEU A 265 9.66 -9.25 -3.75
N PHE A 266 10.84 -8.65 -3.90
CA PHE A 266 10.94 -7.22 -4.18
C PHE A 266 12.05 -6.89 -5.17
N ALA A 267 11.77 -5.94 -6.06
CA ALA A 267 12.78 -5.26 -6.84
C ALA A 267 13.22 -3.98 -6.12
N ARG A 268 14.52 -3.68 -6.15
CA ARG A 268 15.07 -2.46 -5.54
C ARG A 268 14.56 -1.21 -6.24
N ASP A 269 14.20 -0.20 -5.44
CA ASP A 269 13.82 1.10 -5.99
C ASP A 269 15.07 1.91 -6.39
N ARG A 270 14.95 2.70 -7.46
CA ARG A 270 16.02 3.63 -7.88
C ARG A 270 16.18 4.77 -6.89
N ILE A 271 15.10 5.13 -6.18
CA ILE A 271 15.11 6.18 -5.16
C ILE A 271 15.60 5.56 -3.85
N ARG A 272 16.93 5.57 -3.64
CA ARG A 272 17.59 4.95 -2.47
C ARG A 272 16.99 5.34 -1.11
N ALA A 273 16.54 6.60 -0.95
CA ALA A 273 15.93 7.05 0.30
C ALA A 273 14.58 6.35 0.55
N PHE A 274 13.78 6.16 -0.49
CA PHE A 274 12.51 5.45 -0.41
C PHE A 274 12.72 3.96 -0.22
N ASP A 275 13.68 3.37 -0.95
CA ASP A 275 14.08 1.96 -0.80
C ASP A 275 14.49 1.66 0.65
N ARG A 276 15.35 2.52 1.23
CA ARG A 276 15.76 2.42 2.64
C ARG A 276 14.56 2.50 3.59
N ALA A 277 13.65 3.44 3.38
CA ALA A 277 12.44 3.55 4.22
C ALA A 277 11.58 2.29 4.15
N ARG A 278 11.39 1.71 2.95
CA ARG A 278 10.65 0.44 2.77
C ARG A 278 11.33 -0.73 3.46
N THR A 279 12.65 -0.86 3.34
CA THR A 279 13.40 -1.93 4.02
C THR A 279 13.29 -1.79 5.53
N LEU A 280 13.38 -0.58 6.08
CA LEU A 280 13.19 -0.35 7.52
C LEU A 280 11.76 -0.70 7.96
N ALA A 281 10.75 -0.27 7.21
CA ALA A 281 9.35 -0.60 7.48
C ALA A 281 9.10 -2.11 7.48
N ARG A 282 9.64 -2.84 6.50
CA ARG A 282 9.49 -4.30 6.40
C ARG A 282 10.25 -5.06 7.49
N ARG A 283 11.47 -4.63 7.83
CA ARG A 283 12.22 -5.18 8.96
C ARG A 283 11.47 -4.99 10.27
N HIS A 284 10.92 -3.79 10.50
CA HIS A 284 10.07 -3.50 11.66
C HIS A 284 8.85 -4.43 11.72
N LEU A 285 8.26 -4.72 10.56
CA LEU A 285 7.16 -5.68 10.42
C LEU A 285 7.61 -7.15 10.41
N GLY A 286 8.88 -7.48 10.64
CA GLY A 286 9.37 -8.87 10.60
C GLY A 286 9.18 -9.57 9.26
N VAL A 287 9.09 -8.81 8.16
CA VAL A 287 8.99 -9.34 6.80
C VAL A 287 10.35 -9.78 6.32
N VAL A 288 10.40 -10.97 5.70
CA VAL A 288 11.60 -11.51 5.07
C VAL A 288 11.61 -11.10 3.59
N GLU A 289 12.57 -10.28 3.21
CA GLU A 289 12.71 -9.79 1.85
C GLU A 289 13.55 -10.72 0.97
N HIS A 290 13.07 -10.97 -0.25
CA HIS A 290 13.77 -11.73 -1.29
C HIS A 290 13.95 -10.85 -2.54
N PRO A 291 15.17 -10.46 -2.91
CA PRO A 291 15.40 -9.61 -4.08
C PRO A 291 15.15 -10.39 -5.39
N VAL A 292 14.57 -9.71 -6.38
CA VAL A 292 14.36 -10.20 -7.75
C VAL A 292 14.86 -9.22 -8.81
#